data_AF-A0A5K1EFD4-F1
#
_entry.id   AF-A0A5K1EFD4-F1
#
_cell.length_a   1.000
_cell.length_b   1.000
_cell.length_c   1.000
_cell.angle_alpha   90.00
_cell.angle_beta   90.00
_cell.angle_gamma   90.00
#
_symmetry.space_group_name_H-M   'P 1'
#
loop_
_entity.id
_entity.type
_entity.pdbx_description
1 polymer ?
#
loop_
_entity_poly.entity_id
_entity_poly.type
_entity_poly.pdbx_seq_one_letter_code
_entity_poly.pdbx_strand_id
1 'polypeptide(L)'
;MEAEGLANRALNAEGAGLLRKIADGGGFAFVAVAERAESGDAGAAETAQEMAWEQLHSGPWHAVEPVWRDAYSLSCLHLARIRYASGDIRAALRVLDLGLLMGGSLLRSDLDDSVSVLSKLPAAAGATAAGDSNRSPSPSPGREDAADDGGSPACADFAD
;
A
#
# COMPACT_ATOMS: atom_id res chain seq x y z
N MET A 1 -21.24 11.24 -12.93
CA MET A 1 -22.01 10.27 -12.11
C MET A 1 -21.27 8.94 -11.93
N GLU A 2 -20.51 8.43 -12.92
CA GLU A 2 -19.75 7.17 -12.74
C GLU A 2 -18.52 7.27 -11.80
N ALA A 3 -17.90 8.46 -11.70
CA ALA A 3 -16.80 8.71 -10.76
C ALA A 3 -17.20 8.61 -9.28
N GLU A 4 -18.45 8.97 -8.95
CA GLU A 4 -18.99 8.91 -7.59
C GLU A 4 -19.23 7.46 -7.14
N GLY A 5 -19.58 6.57 -8.06
CA GLY A 5 -19.74 5.14 -7.77
C GLY A 5 -18.42 4.47 -7.37
N LEU A 6 -17.31 4.83 -8.02
CA LEU A 6 -15.97 4.40 -7.62
C LEU A 6 -15.55 5.01 -6.27
N ALA A 7 -15.95 6.25 -5.99
CA ALA A 7 -15.64 6.94 -4.74
C ALA A 7 -16.32 6.34 -3.51
N ASN A 8 -17.58 5.88 -3.65
CA ASN A 8 -18.36 5.33 -2.55
C ASN A 8 -18.01 3.87 -2.21
N ARG A 9 -17.46 3.10 -3.17
CA ARG A 9 -17.13 1.67 -2.98
C ARG A 9 -15.96 1.45 -2.01
N ALA A 10 -14.97 2.36 -2.01
CA ALA A 10 -13.87 2.29 -1.05
C ALA A 10 -14.29 2.63 0.40
N LEU A 11 -15.47 3.23 0.60
CA LEU A 11 -16.01 3.67 1.90
C LEU A 11 -17.09 2.72 2.45
N ASN A 12 -17.11 1.47 2.02
CA ASN A 12 -18.12 0.50 2.47
C ASN A 12 -17.88 0.10 3.95
N ALA A 13 -18.91 -0.44 4.60
CA ALA A 13 -18.83 -0.87 6.00
C ALA A 13 -17.72 -1.93 6.23
N GLU A 14 -17.31 -2.63 5.16
CA GLU A 14 -16.27 -3.64 5.17
C GLU A 14 -14.87 -3.02 5.29
N GLY A 15 -14.61 -1.91 4.59
CA GLY A 15 -13.39 -1.10 4.72
C GLY A 15 -13.23 -0.53 6.13
N ALA A 16 -14.30 0.02 6.71
CA ALA A 16 -14.27 0.51 8.10
C ALA A 16 -14.04 -0.63 9.12
N GLY A 17 -14.64 -1.81 8.89
CA GLY A 17 -14.41 -3.00 9.69
C GLY A 17 -12.98 -3.55 9.57
N LEU A 18 -12.39 -3.44 8.38
CA LEU A 18 -11.00 -3.78 8.11
C LEU A 18 -10.03 -2.85 8.85
N LEU A 19 -10.21 -1.53 8.75
CA LEU A 19 -9.37 -0.55 9.45
C LEU A 19 -9.39 -0.78 10.97
N ARG A 20 -10.55 -1.15 11.54
CA ARG A 20 -10.63 -1.50 12.96
C ARG A 20 -9.81 -2.75 13.30
N LYS A 21 -9.88 -3.81 12.48
CA LYS A 21 -9.07 -5.02 12.69
C LYS A 21 -7.57 -4.73 12.58
N ILE A 22 -7.16 -3.87 11.65
CA ILE A 22 -5.77 -3.44 11.50
C ILE A 22 -5.32 -2.64 12.74
N ALA A 23 -6.16 -1.74 13.24
CA ALA A 23 -5.91 -0.99 14.47
C ALA A 23 -5.75 -1.93 15.69
N ASP A 24 -6.64 -2.93 15.83
CA ASP A 24 -6.57 -3.92 16.92
C ASP A 24 -5.27 -4.75 16.88
N GLY A 25 -4.71 -4.97 15.68
CA GLY A 25 -3.41 -5.60 15.45
C GLY A 25 -2.20 -4.66 15.58
N GLY A 26 -2.40 -3.39 15.96
CA GLY A 26 -1.33 -2.39 16.14
C GLY A 26 -0.99 -1.57 14.90
N GLY A 27 -1.73 -1.69 13.81
CA GLY A 27 -1.51 -0.98 12.54
C GLY A 27 -2.06 0.46 12.50
N PHE A 28 -2.04 1.20 13.60
CA PHE A 28 -2.62 2.55 13.70
C PHE A 28 -2.02 3.55 12.70
N ALA A 29 -0.74 3.41 12.37
CA ALA A 29 -0.09 4.24 11.36
C ALA A 29 -0.70 4.05 9.97
N PHE A 30 -1.03 2.79 9.61
CA PHE A 30 -1.73 2.49 8.36
C PHE A 30 -3.13 3.13 8.35
N VAL A 31 -3.88 3.01 9.45
CA VAL A 31 -5.24 3.58 9.53
C VAL A 31 -5.23 5.09 9.33
N ALA A 32 -4.33 5.83 9.99
CA ALA A 32 -4.21 7.28 9.84
C ALA A 32 -3.78 7.72 8.42
N VAL A 33 -3.09 6.86 7.69
CA VAL A 33 -2.71 7.10 6.28
C VAL A 33 -3.89 6.74 5.36
N ALA A 34 -4.60 5.64 5.62
CA ALA A 34 -5.78 5.23 4.85
C ALA A 34 -6.93 6.25 4.96
N GLU A 35 -7.19 6.80 6.14
CA GLU A 35 -8.19 7.87 6.33
C GLU A 35 -7.84 9.13 5.53
N ARG A 36 -6.55 9.46 5.38
CA ARG A 36 -6.11 10.56 4.51
C ARG A 36 -6.28 10.21 3.03
N ALA A 37 -5.98 8.96 2.64
CA ALA A 37 -6.23 8.48 1.29
C ALA A 37 -7.73 8.54 0.92
N GLU A 38 -8.62 8.24 1.86
CA GLU A 38 -10.08 8.38 1.69
C GLU A 38 -10.50 9.82 1.37
N SER A 39 -9.85 10.80 2.01
CA SER A 39 -10.08 12.23 1.73
C SER A 39 -9.58 12.68 0.35
N GLY A 40 -8.88 11.81 -0.38
CA GLY A 40 -8.38 12.05 -1.74
C GLY A 40 -6.90 12.44 -1.80
N ASP A 41 -6.13 12.24 -0.74
CA ASP A 41 -4.69 12.49 -0.73
C ASP A 41 -3.94 11.38 -1.49
N ALA A 42 -3.35 11.74 -2.64
CA ALA A 42 -2.59 10.85 -3.50
C ALA A 42 -1.35 10.26 -2.80
N GLY A 43 -0.62 11.10 -2.06
CA GLY A 43 0.58 10.66 -1.34
C GLY A 43 0.23 9.72 -0.20
N ALA A 44 -0.91 9.95 0.45
CA ALA A 44 -1.41 9.03 1.47
C ALA A 44 -1.83 7.67 0.87
N ALA A 45 -2.51 7.66 -0.28
CA ALA A 45 -2.90 6.40 -0.94
C ALA A 45 -1.69 5.55 -1.35
N GLU A 46 -0.64 6.19 -1.89
CA GLU A 46 0.62 5.53 -2.23
C GLU A 46 1.33 5.03 -0.97
N THR A 47 1.42 5.85 0.08
CA THR A 47 2.03 5.44 1.34
C THR A 47 1.30 4.26 1.97
N ALA A 48 -0.05 4.24 1.95
CA ALA A 48 -0.84 3.11 2.45
C ALA A 48 -0.58 1.83 1.63
N GLN A 49 -0.44 1.95 0.31
CA GLN A 49 -0.11 0.80 -0.54
C GLN A 49 1.27 0.22 -0.19
N GLU A 50 2.29 1.06 -0.06
CA GLU A 50 3.65 0.65 0.32
C GLU A 50 3.69 0.03 1.72
N MET A 51 3.01 0.63 2.71
CA MET A 51 2.91 0.06 4.05
C MET A 51 2.29 -1.35 4.04
N ALA A 52 1.18 -1.53 3.32
CA ALA A 52 0.55 -2.85 3.20
C ALA A 52 1.45 -3.84 2.43
N TRP A 53 2.15 -3.37 1.41
CA TRP A 53 3.10 -4.17 0.63
C TRP A 53 4.28 -4.66 1.48
N GLU A 54 4.87 -3.80 2.30
CA GLU A 54 5.94 -4.17 3.24
C GLU A 54 5.46 -5.25 4.21
N GLN A 55 4.26 -5.09 4.77
CA GLN A 55 3.68 -6.08 5.68
C GLN A 55 3.42 -7.44 4.98
N LEU A 56 3.02 -7.43 3.71
CA LEU A 56 2.88 -8.64 2.89
C LEU A 56 4.21 -9.34 2.59
N HIS A 57 5.31 -8.58 2.54
CA HIS A 57 6.64 -9.08 2.16
C HIS A 57 7.61 -9.23 3.34
N SER A 58 7.15 -8.98 4.56
CA SER A 58 7.98 -9.08 5.78
C SER A 58 8.22 -10.53 6.26
N GLY A 59 7.60 -11.53 5.64
CA GLY A 59 7.72 -12.91 6.08
C GLY A 59 7.16 -13.94 5.10
N PRO A 60 7.17 -15.23 5.48
CA PRO A 60 6.63 -16.31 4.66
C PRO A 60 5.15 -16.03 4.31
N TRP A 61 4.79 -16.18 3.04
CA TRP A 61 3.47 -15.81 2.51
C TRP A 61 2.25 -16.39 3.26
N HIS A 62 2.43 -17.50 3.98
CA HIS A 62 1.39 -18.17 4.79
C HIS A 62 1.27 -17.63 6.23
N ALA A 63 2.28 -16.90 6.72
CA ALA A 63 2.31 -16.26 8.04
C ALA A 63 1.80 -14.81 7.99
N VAL A 64 1.57 -14.27 6.78
CA VAL A 64 0.99 -12.95 6.60
C VAL A 64 -0.47 -12.97 7.00
N GLU A 65 -0.86 -12.08 7.91
CA GLU A 65 -2.26 -11.98 8.32
C GLU A 65 -3.16 -11.61 7.14
N PRO A 66 -4.32 -12.28 6.98
CA PRO A 66 -5.27 -11.98 5.91
C PRO A 66 -5.68 -10.50 5.85
N VAL A 67 -5.65 -9.83 7.00
CA VAL A 67 -5.99 -8.41 7.14
C VAL A 67 -5.11 -7.49 6.29
N TRP A 68 -3.83 -7.82 6.10
CA TRP A 68 -2.90 -7.01 5.29
C TRP A 68 -3.12 -7.19 3.78
N ARG A 69 -3.65 -8.35 3.36
CA ARG A 69 -4.08 -8.56 1.97
C ARG A 69 -5.29 -7.71 1.64
N ASP A 70 -6.26 -7.68 2.56
CA ASP A 70 -7.43 -6.82 2.42
C ASP A 70 -7.02 -5.32 2.50
N ALA A 71 -6.06 -4.97 3.35
CA ALA A 71 -5.49 -3.63 3.45
C ALA A 71 -4.87 -3.16 2.13
N TYR A 72 -4.12 -4.04 1.47
CA TYR A 72 -3.53 -3.76 0.17
C TYR A 72 -4.59 -3.53 -0.91
N SER A 73 -5.66 -4.34 -0.92
CA SER A 73 -6.82 -4.12 -1.81
C SER A 73 -7.48 -2.75 -1.58
N LEU A 74 -7.65 -2.35 -0.32
CA LEU A 74 -8.22 -1.06 0.04
C LEU A 74 -7.36 0.11 -0.48
N SER A 75 -6.05 0.05 -0.26
CA SER A 75 -5.11 1.05 -0.77
C SER A 75 -5.13 1.14 -2.30
N CYS A 76 -5.25 0.00 -2.99
CA CYS A 76 -5.38 -0.05 -4.45
C CYS A 76 -6.67 0.62 -4.94
N LEU A 77 -7.79 0.46 -4.24
CA LEU A 77 -9.05 1.15 -4.56
C LEU A 77 -8.90 2.68 -4.41
N HIS A 78 -8.27 3.15 -3.33
CA HIS A 78 -8.01 4.58 -3.14
C HIS A 78 -7.11 5.14 -4.24
N LEU A 79 -6.02 4.46 -4.56
CA LEU A 79 -5.07 4.91 -5.57
C LEU A 79 -5.71 4.87 -6.97
N ALA A 80 -6.48 3.83 -7.31
CA ALA A 80 -7.21 3.76 -8.58
C ALA A 80 -8.22 4.91 -8.74
N ARG A 81 -8.94 5.25 -7.68
CA ARG A 81 -9.85 6.41 -7.66
C ARG A 81 -9.13 7.72 -7.95
N ILE A 82 -7.97 7.93 -7.33
CA ILE A 82 -7.17 9.16 -7.50
C ILE A 82 -6.59 9.25 -8.92
N ARG A 83 -6.08 8.13 -9.45
CA ARG A 83 -5.57 8.05 -10.84
C ARG A 83 -6.68 8.25 -11.86
N TYR A 84 -7.87 7.71 -11.60
CA TYR A 84 -9.06 7.96 -12.42
C TYR A 84 -9.47 9.44 -12.40
N ALA A 85 -9.46 10.10 -11.23
CA ALA A 85 -9.75 11.53 -11.12
C ALA A 85 -8.72 12.40 -11.88
N SER A 86 -7.48 11.91 -11.99
CA SER A 86 -6.40 12.54 -12.77
C SER A 86 -6.49 12.23 -14.28
N GLY A 87 -7.44 11.40 -14.72
CA GLY A 87 -7.64 11.01 -16.12
C GLY A 87 -6.75 9.87 -16.61
N ASP A 88 -5.92 9.27 -15.75
CA ASP A 88 -5.06 8.14 -16.12
C ASP A 88 -5.76 6.80 -15.86
N ILE A 89 -6.64 6.44 -16.79
CA ILE A 89 -7.41 5.17 -16.73
C ILE A 89 -6.48 3.96 -16.77
N ARG A 90 -5.35 4.01 -17.48
CA ARG A 90 -4.41 2.87 -17.56
C ARG A 90 -3.65 2.66 -16.26
N ALA A 91 -3.23 3.73 -15.59
CA ALA A 91 -2.66 3.60 -14.25
C ALA A 91 -3.68 3.08 -13.25
N ALA A 92 -4.93 3.57 -13.30
CA ALA A 92 -5.99 3.09 -12.44
C ALA A 92 -6.25 1.57 -12.62
N LEU A 93 -6.35 1.09 -13.87
CA LEU A 93 -6.51 -0.34 -14.15
C LEU A 93 -5.34 -1.18 -13.64
N ARG A 94 -4.08 -0.75 -13.88
CA ARG A 94 -2.90 -1.47 -13.39
C ARG A 94 -2.89 -1.62 -11.86
N VAL A 95 -3.30 -0.57 -11.15
CA VAL A 95 -3.40 -0.59 -9.69
C VAL A 95 -4.50 -1.54 -9.22
N LEU A 96 -5.65 -1.58 -9.90
CA LEU A 96 -6.71 -2.54 -9.60
C LEU A 96 -6.29 -3.99 -9.88
N ASP A 97 -5.57 -4.24 -10.98
CA ASP A 97 -5.04 -5.57 -11.32
C ASP A 97 -4.06 -6.07 -10.26
N LEU A 98 -3.18 -5.19 -9.76
CA LEU A 98 -2.29 -5.49 -8.62
C LEU A 98 -3.10 -5.84 -7.36
N GLY A 99 -4.13 -5.05 -7.07
CA GLY A 99 -5.06 -5.29 -5.96
C GLY A 99 -5.81 -6.62 -6.08
N LEU A 100 -6.14 -7.08 -7.29
CA LEU A 100 -6.78 -8.39 -7.53
C LEU A 100 -5.80 -9.55 -7.42
N LEU A 101 -4.54 -9.36 -7.83
CA LEU A 101 -3.50 -10.39 -7.80
C LEU A 101 -3.07 -10.71 -6.36
N MET A 102 -2.87 -9.65 -5.55
CA MET A 102 -2.27 -9.75 -4.20
C MET A 102 -3.26 -9.49 -3.06
N GLY A 103 -4.46 -9.06 -3.41
CA GLY A 103 -5.50 -8.72 -2.46
C GLY A 103 -6.17 -9.91 -1.78
N GLY A 104 -6.89 -9.58 -0.70
CA GLY A 104 -7.77 -10.53 -0.04
C GLY A 104 -9.14 -10.59 -0.69
N SER A 105 -9.97 -11.55 -0.26
CA SER A 105 -11.29 -11.74 -0.86
C SER A 105 -12.33 -10.72 -0.43
N LEU A 106 -12.06 -9.94 0.63
CA LEU A 106 -13.03 -9.05 1.26
C LEU A 106 -13.50 -7.95 0.30
N LEU A 107 -12.56 -7.29 -0.38
CA LEU A 107 -12.85 -6.19 -1.32
C LEU A 107 -12.85 -6.64 -2.79
N ARG A 108 -12.87 -7.96 -3.03
CA ARG A 108 -12.68 -8.52 -4.38
C ARG A 108 -13.84 -8.19 -5.31
N SER A 109 -15.08 -8.15 -4.81
CA SER A 109 -16.25 -7.71 -5.57
C SER A 109 -16.13 -6.25 -5.99
N ASP A 110 -15.71 -5.37 -5.07
CA ASP A 110 -15.53 -3.95 -5.36
C ASP A 110 -14.41 -3.71 -6.37
N LEU A 111 -13.32 -4.49 -6.30
CA LEU A 111 -12.25 -4.46 -7.31
C LEU A 111 -12.74 -4.90 -8.69
N ASP A 112 -13.44 -6.03 -8.78
CA ASP A 112 -13.94 -6.59 -10.05
C ASP A 112 -14.97 -5.65 -10.71
N ASP A 113 -15.88 -5.08 -9.91
CA ASP A 113 -16.84 -4.07 -10.36
C ASP A 113 -16.14 -2.78 -10.83
N SER A 114 -15.05 -2.37 -10.17
CA SER A 114 -14.28 -1.18 -10.54
C SER A 114 -13.52 -1.41 -11.86
N VAL A 115 -12.90 -2.57 -12.03
CA VAL A 115 -12.26 -2.96 -13.30
C VAL A 115 -13.30 -3.02 -14.41
N SER A 116 -14.45 -3.64 -14.16
CA SER A 116 -15.56 -3.76 -15.13
C SER A 116 -16.13 -2.42 -15.58
N VAL A 117 -16.10 -1.39 -14.72
CA VAL A 117 -16.49 -0.03 -15.10
C VAL A 117 -15.38 0.64 -15.91
N LEU A 118 -14.15 0.64 -15.39
CA LEU A 118 -13.01 1.30 -16.04
C LEU A 118 -12.64 0.69 -17.40
N SER A 119 -12.86 -0.61 -17.59
CA SER A 119 -12.60 -1.30 -18.87
C SER A 119 -13.60 -0.94 -19.97
N LYS A 120 -14.79 -0.44 -19.61
CA LYS A 120 -15.84 -0.01 -20.55
C LYS A 120 -15.70 1.46 -20.95
N LEU A 121 -14.96 2.24 -20.16
CA LEU A 121 -14.67 3.63 -20.49
C LEU A 121 -13.70 3.68 -21.68
N PRO A 122 -13.99 4.46 -22.73
CA PRO A 122 -13.04 4.68 -23.79
C PRO A 122 -11.80 5.32 -23.16
N ALA A 123 -10.63 4.70 -23.36
CA ALA A 123 -9.36 5.27 -22.94
C ALA A 123 -9.22 6.63 -23.62
N ALA A 124 -9.51 7.71 -22.89
CA ALA A 124 -9.41 9.06 -23.41
C ALA A 124 -7.99 9.21 -23.97
N ALA A 125 -7.91 9.39 -25.28
CA ALA A 125 -6.65 9.51 -25.97
C ALA A 125 -5.95 10.79 -25.50
N GLY A 126 -4.91 10.61 -24.68
CA GLY A 126 -3.89 11.62 -24.42
C GLY A 126 -3.99 12.33 -23.07
N ALA A 127 -3.20 11.86 -22.11
CA ALA A 127 -2.49 12.73 -21.17
C ALA A 127 -1.03 12.29 -21.14
N THR A 128 -0.18 13.14 -21.66
CA THR A 128 1.26 12.99 -21.86
C THR A 128 2.03 13.09 -20.55
N ALA A 129 3.05 12.23 -20.41
CA ALA A 129 4.32 12.46 -19.73
C ALA A 129 4.33 13.02 -18.29
N ALA A 130 4.50 12.11 -17.33
CA ALA A 130 5.34 12.29 -16.13
C ALA A 130 5.88 10.87 -15.83
N GLY A 131 7.12 10.51 -16.08
CA GLY A 131 8.31 11.18 -15.57
C GLY A 131 8.55 10.71 -14.14
N ASP A 132 8.90 9.43 -13.95
CA ASP A 132 9.55 9.00 -12.71
C ASP A 132 10.92 8.40 -13.05
N SER A 133 11.87 9.32 -13.13
CA SER A 133 13.28 9.02 -13.00
C SER A 133 13.52 8.53 -11.57
N ASN A 134 13.93 7.27 -11.44
CA ASN A 134 14.96 6.86 -10.48
C ASN A 134 14.89 7.51 -9.09
N ARG A 135 14.30 6.80 -8.11
CA ARG A 135 14.76 6.90 -6.73
C ARG A 135 15.25 5.56 -6.21
N SER A 136 16.42 5.18 -6.71
CA SER A 136 17.35 4.39 -5.88
C SER A 136 17.54 5.14 -4.55
N PRO A 137 17.36 4.49 -3.39
CA PRO A 137 17.74 5.11 -2.13
C PRO A 137 19.27 5.17 -2.05
N SER A 138 19.82 6.36 -2.30
CA SER A 138 21.21 6.66 -1.97
C SER A 138 21.44 6.56 -0.45
N PRO A 139 22.59 6.06 -0.01
CA PRO A 139 22.93 5.88 1.40
C PRO A 139 23.13 7.22 2.12
N SER A 140 22.60 7.32 3.33
CA SER A 140 22.73 8.48 4.23
C SER A 140 24.21 8.81 4.54
N PRO A 141 24.60 10.10 4.61
CA PRO A 141 25.95 10.50 4.96
C PRO A 141 26.10 10.83 6.46
N GLY A 142 27.28 10.51 7.00
CA GLY A 142 27.88 11.12 8.19
C GLY A 142 27.65 10.34 9.49
N ARG A 143 28.63 10.16 10.37
CA ARG A 143 30.02 10.64 10.40
C ARG A 143 30.68 10.01 11.65
N GLU A 144 31.97 9.63 11.52
CA GLU A 144 33.08 9.56 12.50
C GLU A 144 32.78 9.15 13.98
N ASP A 145 33.49 8.17 14.58
CA ASP A 145 34.83 8.40 15.12
C ASP A 145 35.68 7.11 15.31
N ALA A 146 36.98 7.33 15.20
CA ALA A 146 38.05 6.36 15.40
C ALA A 146 38.36 6.12 16.89
N ALA A 147 38.68 4.88 17.27
CA ALA A 147 39.74 4.55 18.22
C ALA A 147 39.96 3.02 18.30
N ASP A 148 41.08 2.58 17.73
CA ASP A 148 42.11 1.74 18.36
C ASP A 148 41.85 1.27 19.81
N ASP A 149 41.82 -0.03 20.06
CA ASP A 149 42.92 -0.74 20.74
C ASP A 149 42.54 -2.20 21.01
N GLY A 150 43.50 -3.09 20.74
CA GLY A 150 43.37 -4.52 20.96
C GLY A 150 43.42 -4.85 22.46
N GLY A 151 42.56 -5.76 22.90
CA GLY A 151 42.57 -6.16 24.30
C GLY A 151 41.61 -7.29 24.59
N SER A 152 42.03 -8.50 24.26
CA SER A 152 41.50 -9.71 24.90
C SER A 152 41.67 -9.59 26.42
N PRO A 153 40.63 -9.95 27.20
CA PRO A 153 40.92 -10.99 28.18
C PRO A 153 39.82 -12.05 28.24
N ALA A 154 40.30 -13.28 28.32
CA ALA A 154 39.59 -14.42 28.86
C ALA A 154 38.98 -14.10 30.24
N CYS A 155 37.80 -14.65 30.51
CA CYS A 155 37.49 -15.44 31.72
C CYS A 155 35.99 -15.78 31.81
N ALA A 156 35.75 -16.91 32.47
CA ALA A 156 34.49 -17.51 32.95
C ALA A 156 33.75 -18.42 31.95
N ASP A 157 33.90 -19.74 32.04
CA ASP A 157 33.33 -20.66 33.06
C ASP A 157 31.79 -20.70 33.04
N PHE A 158 31.23 -21.77 32.46
CA PHE A 158 30.02 -22.42 32.98
C PHE A 158 29.92 -23.89 32.52
N ALA A 159 29.58 -24.76 33.49
CA ALA A 159 29.43 -26.23 33.49
C ALA A 159 28.56 -26.82 32.35
N ASP A 160 28.61 -28.10 31.97
CA ASP A 160 28.77 -29.40 32.68
C ASP A 160 29.38 -30.45 31.73
#